data_AF-A0A3D1TEM9-F1
#
_entry.id   AF-A0A3D1TEM9-F1
#
_cell.length_a   1.000
_cell.length_b   1.000
_cell.length_c   1.000
_cell.angle_alpha   90.00
_cell.angle_beta   90.00
_cell.angle_gamma   90.00
#
_symmetry.space_group_name_H-M   'P 1'
#
loop_
_entity.id
_entity.type
_entity.pdbx_description
1 polymer ?
#
loop_
_entity_poly.entity_id
_entity_poly.type
_entity_poly.pdbx_seq_one_letter_code
_entity_poly.pdbx_strand_id
1 'polypeptide(L)'
;MIGKEVFMMIRHRLGMRLSTRFAAVPVAIAIAMAGVVSSSADILVDLDATALPEGPLAAWQNNGSLGEAFLAEVDIPVVTTLDGVKGVTLDGTNDWYVGPSAYWLSYEMSRTIEAWIFNPVMDDEETIFAWGRRGGPDATNMSFNHGVNPTFGAVGHWGEGPDMGWAGNYAANRWTYVAYTYDNLMTTATVYFDGQYANSEAVGVLMTHDFSENWEIELPFVVGNQNNADGFRTDDLSGSMTIARIRVHDVALTEAEISAAFGAEAEQFGLGDPDGDGMPSWFESLYEFLDPFDASDAAEDFDNDGLNNLAEYNAGTEVDNPDTDGDGMSDGDEVAAGSDPLDPDTDGDGLEDGEEVGLGTDPTKQDSDGDGYSDPFEIDWLSDPTDVNSVPTGLPSSIGINFIGGHSGTAAGSVTGVAGVQEQPNWNNFADLNNATGGPAALIDDTGTATGASVTWSGAP
;
A
#
# COMPACT_ATOMS: atom_id res chain seq x y z
N MET A 1 -52.49 -62.44 8.40
CA MET A 1 -53.66 -61.62 8.78
C MET A 1 -53.60 -60.33 7.96
N ILE A 2 -54.52 -60.23 7.02
CA ILE A 2 -55.05 -59.03 6.33
C ILE A 2 -54.02 -58.08 5.68
N GLY A 3 -53.70 -58.37 4.42
CA GLY A 3 -53.52 -57.33 3.40
C GLY A 3 -54.87 -56.99 2.75
N LYS A 4 -55.00 -55.79 2.17
CA LYS A 4 -56.08 -55.48 1.24
C LYS A 4 -55.57 -54.61 0.08
N GLU A 5 -55.76 -55.19 -1.10
CA GLU A 5 -55.71 -54.58 -2.41
C GLU A 5 -56.90 -53.64 -2.69
N VAL A 6 -56.62 -52.65 -3.55
CA VAL A 6 -57.36 -52.21 -4.76
C VAL A 6 -58.88 -52.00 -4.69
N PHE A 7 -59.30 -50.76 -4.98
CA PHE A 7 -60.49 -50.53 -5.81
C PHE A 7 -60.32 -49.31 -6.73
N MET A 8 -60.77 -49.46 -7.97
CA MET A 8 -60.56 -48.57 -9.12
C MET A 8 -61.92 -48.04 -9.59
N MET A 9 -61.94 -46.80 -10.15
CA MET A 9 -62.95 -46.23 -11.08
C MET A 9 -64.36 -45.87 -10.52
N ILE A 10 -65.11 -44.81 -10.90
CA ILE A 10 -65.26 -44.06 -12.16
C ILE A 10 -66.09 -42.74 -11.94
N ARG A 11 -65.67 -41.65 -12.63
CA ARG A 11 -66.40 -40.49 -13.26
C ARG A 11 -67.47 -39.65 -12.51
N HIS A 12 -67.30 -38.31 -12.51
CA HIS A 12 -68.00 -37.40 -13.46
C HIS A 12 -67.42 -35.96 -13.50
N ARG A 13 -67.51 -35.33 -14.68
CA ARG A 13 -67.08 -33.96 -15.03
C ARG A 13 -67.95 -32.90 -14.35
N LEU A 14 -67.38 -31.72 -14.05
CA LEU A 14 -67.95 -30.43 -14.45
C LEU A 14 -66.84 -29.36 -14.49
N GLY A 15 -66.69 -28.70 -15.63
CA GLY A 15 -65.79 -27.56 -15.76
C GLY A 15 -66.47 -26.26 -15.37
N MET A 16 -65.68 -25.27 -14.94
CA MET A 16 -65.94 -23.86 -15.20
C MET A 16 -64.65 -23.07 -14.99
N ARG A 17 -64.16 -22.46 -16.07
CA ARG A 17 -63.22 -21.35 -16.00
C ARG A 17 -63.99 -20.15 -15.46
N LEU A 18 -63.47 -19.46 -14.45
CA LEU A 18 -63.72 -18.02 -14.29
C LEU A 18 -62.41 -17.33 -13.96
N SER A 19 -61.96 -16.49 -14.89
CA SER A 19 -60.87 -15.54 -14.72
C SER A 19 -61.24 -14.48 -13.70
N THR A 20 -60.35 -14.16 -12.77
CA THR A 20 -60.35 -12.88 -12.07
C THR A 20 -58.91 -12.43 -11.87
N ARG A 21 -58.61 -11.26 -12.44
CA ARG A 21 -57.34 -10.55 -12.32
C ARG A 21 -57.19 -10.11 -10.87
N PHE A 22 -56.11 -10.53 -10.20
CA PHE A 22 -55.67 -9.91 -8.96
C PHE A 22 -54.46 -9.03 -9.27
N ALA A 23 -54.63 -7.74 -8.98
CA ALA A 23 -53.56 -6.76 -9.02
C ALA A 23 -52.48 -7.15 -8.01
N ALA A 24 -51.22 -7.09 -8.45
CA ALA A 24 -50.07 -7.23 -7.58
C ALA A 24 -50.03 -6.04 -6.61
N VAL A 25 -50.11 -6.32 -5.31
CA VAL A 25 -49.70 -5.41 -4.24
C VAL A 25 -48.35 -5.93 -3.77
N PRO A 26 -47.24 -5.19 -3.92
CA PRO A 26 -46.00 -5.59 -3.29
C PRO A 26 -46.17 -5.39 -1.78
N VAL A 27 -46.28 -6.48 -1.04
CA VAL A 27 -46.10 -6.49 0.40
C VAL A 27 -44.59 -6.44 0.63
N ALA A 28 -44.06 -5.23 0.86
CA ALA A 28 -42.75 -5.09 1.45
C ALA A 28 -42.84 -5.58 2.90
N ILE A 29 -42.38 -6.81 3.14
CA ILE A 29 -42.11 -7.28 4.50
C ILE A 29 -40.74 -6.68 4.85
N ALA A 30 -40.76 -5.51 5.49
CA ALA A 30 -39.62 -5.05 6.25
C ALA A 30 -39.51 -5.97 7.47
N ILE A 31 -38.61 -6.96 7.41
CA ILE A 31 -38.15 -7.64 8.61
C ILE A 31 -37.20 -6.65 9.28
N ALA A 32 -37.72 -5.84 10.19
CA ALA A 32 -36.87 -5.21 11.19
C ALA A 32 -36.33 -6.31 12.10
N MET A 33 -35.13 -6.81 11.79
CA MET A 33 -34.30 -7.52 12.77
C MET A 33 -33.84 -6.48 13.79
N ALA A 34 -34.71 -6.16 14.73
CA ALA A 34 -34.32 -5.47 15.95
C ALA A 34 -33.61 -6.48 16.84
N GLY A 35 -32.30 -6.29 17.00
CA GLY A 35 -31.46 -7.10 17.86
C GLY A 35 -30.01 -7.01 17.45
N VAL A 36 -29.43 -5.81 17.41
CA VAL A 36 -27.97 -5.69 17.54
C VAL A 36 -27.69 -6.09 18.98
N VAL A 37 -27.37 -7.37 19.19
CA VAL A 37 -26.58 -7.75 20.34
C VAL A 37 -25.21 -7.19 20.03
N SER A 38 -24.92 -5.99 20.50
CA SER A 38 -23.54 -5.58 20.72
C SER A 38 -23.05 -6.49 21.85
N SER A 39 -22.52 -7.66 21.50
CA SER A 39 -21.50 -8.25 22.33
C SER A 39 -20.37 -7.24 22.27
N SER A 40 -20.03 -6.61 23.40
CA SER A 40 -18.79 -5.82 23.44
C SER A 40 -17.67 -6.77 23.01
N ALA A 41 -16.97 -6.44 21.94
CA ALA A 41 -15.75 -7.13 21.55
C ALA A 41 -14.86 -7.26 22.79
N ASP A 42 -14.49 -8.49 23.18
CA ASP A 42 -13.54 -8.65 24.26
C ASP A 42 -12.14 -8.35 23.69
N ILE A 43 -11.36 -7.56 24.43
CA ILE A 43 -9.99 -7.26 24.06
C ILE A 43 -9.10 -8.27 24.78
N LEU A 44 -8.62 -9.27 24.04
CA LEU A 44 -7.81 -10.38 24.55
C LEU A 44 -6.40 -9.89 24.93
N VAL A 45 -5.83 -9.07 24.05
CA VAL A 45 -4.53 -8.44 24.21
C VAL A 45 -4.70 -6.93 24.10
N ASP A 46 -4.24 -6.20 25.12
CA ASP A 46 -4.20 -4.75 25.18
C ASP A 46 -2.83 -4.33 25.72
N LEU A 47 -1.94 -3.96 24.80
CA LEU A 47 -0.59 -3.51 25.09
C LEU A 47 -0.53 -2.01 24.80
N ASP A 48 -0.21 -1.20 25.81
CA ASP A 48 -0.07 0.25 25.67
C ASP A 48 1.24 0.72 26.31
N ALA A 49 2.14 1.24 25.49
CA ALA A 49 3.43 1.78 25.90
C ALA A 49 3.38 3.30 26.15
N THR A 50 2.33 3.99 25.70
CA THR A 50 2.26 5.47 25.72
C THR A 50 2.31 6.03 27.14
N ALA A 51 1.87 5.26 28.13
CA ALA A 51 1.91 5.63 29.55
C ALA A 51 3.13 5.06 30.32
N LEU A 52 3.92 4.16 29.72
CA LEU A 52 5.04 3.50 30.40
C LEU A 52 6.23 4.46 30.59
N PRO A 53 7.08 4.27 31.62
CA PRO A 53 8.33 5.02 31.74
C PRO A 53 9.31 4.63 30.63
N GLU A 54 10.10 5.59 30.15
CA GLU A 54 11.20 5.29 29.22
C GLU A 54 12.26 4.38 29.85
N GLY A 55 12.89 3.56 29.01
CA GLY A 55 13.93 2.61 29.41
C GLY A 55 13.58 1.15 29.11
N PRO A 56 14.45 0.21 29.52
CA PRO A 56 14.28 -1.21 29.21
C PRO A 56 12.98 -1.79 29.76
N LEU A 57 12.26 -2.55 28.94
CA LEU A 57 10.97 -3.17 29.26
C LEU A 57 11.05 -4.69 29.13
N ALA A 58 11.42 -5.39 30.21
CA ALA A 58 11.53 -6.85 30.17
C ALA A 58 10.17 -7.58 30.11
N ALA A 59 9.10 -6.92 30.58
CA ALA A 59 7.75 -7.45 30.59
C ALA A 59 6.76 -6.34 30.23
N TRP A 60 6.07 -6.51 29.11
CA TRP A 60 5.00 -5.64 28.67
C TRP A 60 3.67 -6.19 29.17
N GLN A 61 3.08 -5.51 30.14
CA GLN A 61 1.84 -5.96 30.75
C GLN A 61 0.68 -5.91 29.76
N ASN A 62 0.02 -7.05 29.55
CA ASN A 62 -1.25 -7.14 28.84
C ASN A 62 -2.38 -6.71 29.78
N ASN A 63 -3.12 -5.67 29.42
CA ASN A 63 -4.30 -5.20 30.16
C ASN A 63 -5.62 -5.80 29.66
N GLY A 64 -5.56 -6.61 28.59
CA GLY A 64 -6.69 -7.34 28.03
C GLY A 64 -7.09 -8.54 28.88
N SER A 65 -8.13 -9.26 28.45
CA SER A 65 -8.77 -10.32 29.24
C SER A 65 -7.90 -11.56 29.46
N LEU A 66 -6.86 -11.78 28.64
CA LEU A 66 -5.86 -12.82 28.90
C LEU A 66 -4.94 -12.48 30.09
N GLY A 67 -4.70 -11.19 30.35
CA GLY A 67 -4.02 -10.65 31.54
C GLY A 67 -2.55 -11.03 31.78
N GLU A 68 -2.04 -12.06 31.10
CA GLU A 68 -0.65 -12.50 31.16
C GLU A 68 0.25 -11.58 30.31
N ALA A 69 1.39 -11.18 30.87
CA ALA A 69 2.32 -10.25 30.23
C ALA A 69 3.08 -10.89 29.05
N PHE A 70 3.50 -10.03 28.12
CA PHE A 70 4.44 -10.36 27.07
C PHE A 70 5.86 -10.18 27.61
N LEU A 71 6.72 -11.18 27.47
CA LEU A 71 8.07 -11.22 28.03
C LEU A 71 9.11 -11.12 26.91
N ALA A 72 10.09 -10.24 27.07
CA ALA A 72 11.24 -10.17 26.18
C ALA A 72 11.98 -11.51 26.22
N GLU A 73 12.19 -12.15 25.07
CA GLU A 73 12.72 -13.52 25.04
C GLU A 73 14.25 -13.58 25.09
N VAL A 74 14.94 -12.68 24.37
CA VAL A 74 16.40 -12.70 24.23
C VAL A 74 17.01 -11.39 24.75
N ASP A 75 16.95 -10.31 23.98
CA ASP A 75 17.33 -8.96 24.40
C ASP A 75 16.12 -8.17 24.90
N ILE A 76 16.35 -7.13 25.70
CA ILE A 76 15.28 -6.36 26.34
C ILE A 76 15.03 -5.08 25.53
N PRO A 77 13.86 -4.96 24.87
CA PRO A 77 13.52 -3.76 24.12
C PRO A 77 13.34 -2.55 25.03
N VAL A 78 13.35 -1.36 24.44
CA VAL A 78 13.38 -0.09 25.18
C VAL A 78 12.16 0.74 24.85
N VAL A 79 11.51 1.28 25.89
CA VAL A 79 10.50 2.33 25.70
C VAL A 79 11.22 3.64 25.40
N THR A 80 10.93 4.24 24.24
CA THR A 80 11.46 5.53 23.80
C THR A 80 10.32 6.47 23.40
N THR A 81 10.57 7.79 23.37
CA THR A 81 9.64 8.79 22.85
C THR A 81 10.02 9.19 21.43
N LEU A 82 9.09 9.05 20.48
CA LEU A 82 9.17 9.52 19.09
C LEU A 82 7.97 10.43 18.80
N ASP A 83 8.22 11.63 18.28
CA ASP A 83 7.21 12.64 17.96
C ASP A 83 6.21 12.89 19.12
N GLY A 84 6.75 12.95 20.34
CA GLY A 84 5.96 13.19 21.55
C GLY A 84 5.20 11.98 22.08
N VAL A 85 5.22 10.83 21.38
CA VAL A 85 4.55 9.60 21.79
C VAL A 85 5.55 8.53 22.21
N LYS A 86 5.27 7.83 23.31
CA LYS A 86 6.09 6.70 23.75
C LYS A 86 5.66 5.40 23.09
N GLY A 87 6.64 4.62 22.66
CA GLY A 87 6.47 3.26 22.18
C GLY A 87 7.66 2.38 22.56
N VAL A 88 7.50 1.07 22.39
CA VAL A 88 8.57 0.10 22.56
C VAL A 88 9.32 -0.01 21.23
N THR A 89 10.59 0.37 21.24
CA THR A 89 11.47 0.31 20.06
C THR A 89 12.11 -1.06 19.95
N LEU A 90 11.94 -1.65 18.77
CA LEU A 90 12.60 -2.85 18.30
C LEU A 90 13.66 -2.47 17.24
N ASP A 91 14.84 -3.08 17.28
CA ASP A 91 15.97 -2.85 16.38
C ASP A 91 16.13 -3.96 15.32
N GLY A 92 15.21 -4.92 15.31
CA GLY A 92 15.18 -6.02 14.34
C GLY A 92 16.16 -7.15 14.65
N THR A 93 16.80 -7.15 15.83
CA THR A 93 17.79 -8.16 16.21
C THR A 93 17.56 -8.65 17.64
N ASN A 94 17.07 -9.89 17.78
CA ASN A 94 16.91 -10.62 19.04
C ASN A 94 16.02 -9.92 20.09
N ASP A 95 15.10 -9.04 19.70
CA ASP A 95 14.44 -8.13 20.64
C ASP A 95 12.90 -8.18 20.56
N TRP A 96 12.33 -9.38 20.37
CA TRP A 96 10.89 -9.59 20.38
C TRP A 96 10.32 -9.97 21.75
N TYR A 97 8.99 -9.90 21.86
CA TYR A 97 8.27 -10.44 23.01
C TYR A 97 7.50 -11.71 22.70
N VAL A 98 7.48 -12.60 23.68
CA VAL A 98 6.65 -13.81 23.71
C VAL A 98 5.54 -13.63 24.74
N GLY A 99 4.31 -13.77 24.27
CA GLY A 99 3.10 -13.60 25.06
C GLY A 99 2.52 -14.91 25.60
N PRO A 100 1.26 -14.86 26.06
CA PRO A 100 0.51 -16.02 26.49
C PRO A 100 0.28 -17.01 25.33
N SER A 101 -0.17 -18.22 25.67
CA SER A 101 -0.56 -19.20 24.65
C SER A 101 -1.62 -18.64 23.70
N ALA A 102 -1.38 -18.83 22.40
CA ALA A 102 -2.31 -18.48 21.33
C ALA A 102 -3.28 -19.61 20.97
N TYR A 103 -3.30 -20.72 21.74
CA TYR A 103 -4.18 -21.88 21.49
C TYR A 103 -5.65 -21.48 21.29
N TRP A 104 -6.13 -20.48 22.02
CA TRP A 104 -7.50 -19.97 21.94
C TRP A 104 -7.80 -19.19 20.67
N LEU A 105 -6.83 -18.88 19.80
CA LEU A 105 -7.04 -18.27 18.48
C LEU A 105 -6.61 -19.21 17.34
N SER A 106 -6.50 -20.50 17.65
CA SER A 106 -6.36 -21.52 16.62
C SER A 106 -7.65 -21.60 15.80
N TYR A 107 -7.49 -21.80 14.49
CA TYR A 107 -8.57 -22.06 13.53
C TYR A 107 -9.51 -20.86 13.22
N GLU A 108 -10.75 -21.19 12.79
CA GLU A 108 -11.79 -20.35 12.20
C GLU A 108 -12.42 -19.30 13.14
N MET A 109 -11.70 -18.66 14.06
CA MET A 109 -12.32 -17.79 15.08
C MET A 109 -12.13 -16.29 14.89
N SER A 110 -13.17 -15.55 14.47
CA SER A 110 -13.10 -14.12 14.12
C SER A 110 -12.20 -13.28 15.03
N ARG A 111 -11.42 -12.38 14.41
CA ARG A 111 -10.46 -11.56 15.15
C ARG A 111 -10.17 -10.25 14.44
N THR A 112 -9.70 -9.30 15.23
CA THR A 112 -9.13 -8.04 14.78
C THR A 112 -7.82 -7.79 15.51
N ILE A 113 -6.82 -7.27 14.81
CA ILE A 113 -5.60 -6.74 15.40
C ILE A 113 -5.49 -5.29 14.97
N GLU A 114 -5.24 -4.40 15.91
CA GLU A 114 -5.00 -2.97 15.67
C GLU A 114 -3.64 -2.63 16.29
N ALA A 115 -2.85 -1.80 15.61
CA ALA A 115 -1.58 -1.34 16.14
C ALA A 115 -1.27 0.10 15.75
N TRP A 116 -0.60 0.80 16.67
CA TRP A 116 0.08 2.06 16.36
C TRP A 116 1.58 1.81 16.32
N ILE A 117 2.18 2.09 15.18
CA ILE A 117 3.59 1.81 14.91
C ILE A 117 4.27 3.04 14.31
N PHE A 118 5.57 3.16 14.52
CA PHE A 118 6.44 4.09 13.83
C PHE A 118 7.53 3.26 13.18
N ASN A 119 7.52 3.17 11.85
CA ASN A 119 8.58 2.47 11.10
C ASN A 119 9.47 3.51 10.39
N PRO A 120 10.73 3.73 10.84
CA PRO A 120 11.62 4.71 10.21
C PRO A 120 11.95 4.38 8.75
N VAL A 121 12.11 3.09 8.43
CA VAL A 121 12.47 2.59 7.10
C VAL A 121 11.75 1.27 6.89
N MET A 122 10.96 1.19 5.83
CA MET A 122 10.16 0.00 5.55
C MET A 122 10.94 -1.03 4.73
N ASP A 123 11.12 -2.23 5.27
CA ASP A 123 11.57 -3.39 4.48
C ASP A 123 10.39 -4.07 3.75
N ASP A 124 10.66 -5.11 2.97
CA ASP A 124 9.64 -5.87 2.22
C ASP A 124 8.60 -6.53 3.14
N GLU A 125 9.04 -7.04 4.30
CA GLU A 125 8.20 -7.73 5.29
C GLU A 125 8.84 -7.62 6.68
N GLU A 126 8.12 -7.01 7.64
CA GLU A 126 8.56 -6.85 9.03
C GLU A 126 7.39 -7.10 9.98
N THR A 127 7.56 -7.95 10.99
CA THR A 127 6.43 -8.37 11.81
C THR A 127 6.12 -7.42 12.97
N ILE A 128 4.84 -7.05 13.08
CA ILE A 128 4.27 -6.34 14.23
C ILE A 128 3.81 -7.36 15.28
N PHE A 129 2.96 -8.30 14.87
CA PHE A 129 2.29 -9.25 15.75
C PHE A 129 2.01 -10.56 15.01
N ALA A 130 2.20 -11.71 15.65
CA ALA A 130 1.97 -13.00 15.02
C ALA A 130 1.46 -14.08 15.98
N TRP A 131 0.79 -15.08 15.42
CA TRP A 131 0.57 -16.39 16.03
C TRP A 131 0.47 -17.47 14.94
N GLY A 132 0.32 -18.73 15.32
CA GLY A 132 0.53 -19.81 14.35
C GLY A 132 2.01 -20.09 14.17
N ARG A 133 2.37 -20.81 13.11
CA ARG A 133 3.78 -21.06 12.75
C ARG A 133 3.99 -21.07 11.24
N ARG A 134 5.19 -20.68 10.84
CA ARG A 134 5.73 -20.93 9.51
C ARG A 134 6.03 -22.43 9.30
N GLY A 135 6.22 -22.83 8.05
CA GLY A 135 6.60 -24.19 7.66
C GLY A 135 5.52 -25.27 7.80
N GLY A 136 4.26 -24.89 8.08
CA GLY A 136 3.12 -25.80 8.07
C GLY A 136 2.42 -25.91 6.70
N PRO A 137 1.32 -26.69 6.60
CA PRO A 137 0.35 -26.57 5.51
C PRO A 137 -0.18 -25.14 5.31
N ASP A 138 -0.99 -24.93 4.29
CA ASP A 138 -1.55 -23.60 3.98
C ASP A 138 -2.34 -23.00 5.16
N ALA A 139 -2.21 -21.68 5.36
CA ALA A 139 -2.90 -20.90 6.37
C ALA A 139 -2.60 -21.30 7.83
N THR A 140 -1.37 -21.77 8.09
CA THR A 140 -0.92 -22.21 9.42
C THR A 140 -0.15 -21.16 10.20
N ASN A 141 0.30 -20.12 9.51
CA ASN A 141 0.83 -18.90 10.09
C ASN A 141 -0.26 -17.83 10.09
N MET A 142 -0.15 -16.89 11.01
CA MET A 142 -0.69 -15.56 10.82
C MET A 142 0.37 -14.59 11.35
N SER A 143 0.92 -13.78 10.45
CA SER A 143 1.77 -12.65 10.79
C SER A 143 1.15 -11.38 10.27
N PHE A 144 0.93 -10.43 11.16
CA PHE A 144 0.58 -9.06 10.82
C PHE A 144 1.87 -8.24 10.71
N ASN A 145 2.11 -7.70 9.52
CA ASN A 145 3.38 -7.15 9.10
C ASN A 145 3.22 -5.68 8.67
N HIS A 146 4.32 -4.92 8.66
CA HIS A 146 4.40 -3.57 8.10
C HIS A 146 5.58 -3.47 7.13
N GLY A 147 5.41 -3.98 5.91
CA GLY A 147 6.42 -3.92 4.86
C GLY A 147 5.85 -3.54 3.49
N VAL A 148 6.73 -3.25 2.53
CA VAL A 148 6.35 -2.69 1.21
C VAL A 148 6.00 -3.73 0.15
N ASN A 149 6.14 -5.03 0.45
CA ASN A 149 5.88 -6.03 -0.57
C ASN A 149 4.39 -6.09 -0.96
N PRO A 150 4.04 -6.00 -2.25
CA PRO A 150 2.65 -5.95 -2.69
C PRO A 150 1.89 -7.26 -2.48
N THR A 151 2.59 -8.37 -2.24
CA THR A 151 1.99 -9.70 -2.05
C THR A 151 1.91 -10.12 -0.59
N PHE A 152 2.86 -9.73 0.26
CA PHE A 152 2.96 -10.26 1.64
C PHE A 152 3.39 -9.24 2.70
N GLY A 153 3.55 -7.96 2.33
CA GLY A 153 4.02 -6.91 3.23
C GLY A 153 3.05 -6.56 4.38
N ALA A 154 1.77 -6.94 4.26
CA ALA A 154 0.75 -6.67 5.28
C ALA A 154 0.41 -7.91 6.12
N VAL A 155 0.23 -9.06 5.49
CA VAL A 155 -0.14 -10.30 6.18
C VAL A 155 0.52 -11.50 5.55
N GLY A 156 1.10 -12.36 6.38
CA GLY A 156 1.59 -13.69 5.98
C GLY A 156 0.75 -14.80 6.59
N HIS A 157 0.12 -15.63 5.76
CA HIS A 157 -0.64 -16.82 6.20
C HIS A 157 0.14 -18.13 5.97
N TRP A 158 1.17 -18.09 5.13
CA TRP A 158 2.01 -19.22 4.73
C TRP A 158 1.28 -20.27 3.86
N GLY A 159 1.94 -20.79 2.81
CA GLY A 159 1.42 -21.81 1.89
C GLY A 159 0.63 -21.25 0.69
N GLU A 160 -0.37 -21.98 0.18
CA GLU A 160 -1.30 -21.55 -0.90
C GLU A 160 -2.49 -20.69 -0.41
N GLY A 161 -2.55 -20.36 0.88
CA GLY A 161 -3.44 -19.30 1.36
C GLY A 161 -2.93 -17.93 0.87
N PRO A 162 -3.78 -17.00 0.44
CA PRO A 162 -3.32 -15.71 -0.03
C PRO A 162 -2.69 -14.92 1.12
N ASP A 163 -1.41 -14.63 0.97
CA ASP A 163 -0.75 -13.53 1.67
C ASP A 163 -1.31 -12.19 1.16
N MET A 164 -1.05 -11.11 1.89
CA MET A 164 -1.58 -9.79 1.55
C MET A 164 -0.49 -8.73 1.63
N GLY A 165 -0.42 -7.86 0.61
CA GLY A 165 0.25 -6.56 0.70
C GLY A 165 -0.72 -5.42 1.02
N TRP A 166 -0.19 -4.22 1.20
CA TRP A 166 -0.95 -3.01 1.55
C TRP A 166 -1.61 -2.30 0.36
N ALA A 167 -1.59 -2.90 -0.83
CA ALA A 167 -2.16 -2.31 -2.06
C ALA A 167 -1.66 -0.88 -2.36
N GLY A 168 -0.38 -0.60 -2.10
CA GLY A 168 0.23 0.71 -2.34
C GLY A 168 0.21 1.67 -1.15
N ASN A 169 -0.50 1.34 -0.07
CA ASN A 169 -0.52 2.18 1.14
C ASN A 169 0.75 1.94 1.97
N TYR A 170 1.64 2.94 2.01
CA TYR A 170 2.89 2.88 2.77
C TYR A 170 3.15 4.21 3.46
N ALA A 171 3.69 4.15 4.67
CA ALA A 171 4.11 5.33 5.41
C ALA A 171 5.35 4.99 6.24
N ALA A 172 6.48 5.62 5.91
CA ALA A 172 7.71 5.54 6.67
C ALA A 172 7.92 6.85 7.46
N ASN A 173 8.69 6.77 8.54
CA ASN A 173 9.12 7.91 9.35
C ASN A 173 7.97 8.78 9.90
N ARG A 174 6.83 8.14 10.19
CA ARG A 174 5.68 8.72 10.89
C ARG A 174 4.99 7.65 11.74
N TRP A 175 4.21 8.06 12.73
CA TRP A 175 3.25 7.14 13.36
C TRP A 175 2.20 6.73 12.33
N THR A 176 1.82 5.46 12.34
CA THR A 176 0.85 4.87 11.42
C THR A 176 -0.09 3.98 12.22
N TYR A 177 -1.38 4.10 11.94
CA TYR A 177 -2.37 3.18 12.46
C TYR A 177 -2.64 2.08 11.44
N VAL A 178 -2.47 0.83 11.85
CA VAL A 178 -2.73 -0.31 10.99
C VAL A 178 -3.66 -1.29 11.68
N ALA A 179 -4.59 -1.87 10.93
CA ALA A 179 -5.46 -2.91 11.44
C ALA A 179 -5.62 -4.08 10.46
N TYR A 180 -5.86 -5.25 11.02
CA TYR A 180 -6.20 -6.49 10.33
C TYR A 180 -7.49 -7.04 10.91
N THR A 181 -8.39 -7.52 10.06
CA THR A 181 -9.56 -8.32 10.47
C THR A 181 -9.56 -9.64 9.72
N TYR A 182 -10.05 -10.70 10.36
CA TYR A 182 -10.45 -11.90 9.64
C TYR A 182 -11.81 -12.38 10.16
N ASP A 183 -12.80 -12.32 9.27
CA ASP A 183 -14.18 -12.74 9.50
C ASP A 183 -14.33 -14.21 9.10
N ASN A 184 -14.66 -15.07 10.07
CA ASN A 184 -14.82 -16.51 9.82
C ASN A 184 -16.08 -16.89 9.03
N LEU A 185 -17.12 -16.04 9.03
CA LEU A 185 -18.34 -16.28 8.28
C LEU A 185 -18.13 -15.97 6.80
N MET A 186 -17.37 -14.90 6.52
CA MET A 186 -17.01 -14.51 5.15
C MET A 186 -15.76 -15.20 4.64
N THR A 187 -14.95 -15.76 5.54
CA THR A 187 -13.64 -16.34 5.23
C THR A 187 -12.69 -15.34 4.54
N THR A 188 -12.78 -14.07 4.96
CA THR A 188 -12.08 -12.94 4.34
C THR A 188 -11.20 -12.25 5.36
N ALA A 189 -9.93 -12.04 4.99
CA ALA A 189 -9.02 -11.18 5.70
C ALA A 189 -9.02 -9.80 5.05
N THR A 190 -9.02 -8.75 5.87
CA THR A 190 -8.99 -7.35 5.42
C THR A 190 -7.96 -6.59 6.22
N VAL A 191 -7.23 -5.70 5.57
CA VAL A 191 -6.31 -4.77 6.22
C VAL A 191 -6.73 -3.33 5.98
N TYR A 192 -6.44 -2.49 6.98
CA TYR A 192 -6.78 -1.09 7.03
C TYR A 192 -5.53 -0.28 7.36
N PHE A 193 -5.38 0.85 6.69
CA PHE A 193 -4.26 1.77 6.85
C PHE A 193 -4.84 3.14 7.22
N ASP A 194 -4.37 3.72 8.33
CA ASP A 194 -4.88 4.97 8.91
C ASP A 194 -6.40 5.03 9.01
N GLY A 195 -6.99 3.91 9.46
CA GLY A 195 -8.43 3.79 9.69
C GLY A 195 -9.27 3.57 8.44
N GLN A 196 -8.66 3.54 7.25
CA GLN A 196 -9.32 3.34 5.97
C GLN A 196 -9.07 1.94 5.41
N TYR A 197 -10.01 1.43 4.61
CA TYR A 197 -9.84 0.17 3.89
C TYR A 197 -8.60 0.25 2.97
N ALA A 198 -7.71 -0.74 3.06
CA ALA A 198 -6.54 -0.83 2.19
C ALA A 198 -6.63 -2.03 1.22
N ASN A 199 -6.79 -3.25 1.74
CA ASN A 199 -6.82 -4.46 0.92
C ASN A 199 -7.63 -5.58 1.58
N SER A 200 -8.12 -6.55 0.79
CA SER A 200 -8.77 -7.76 1.32
C SER A 200 -8.53 -8.98 0.44
N GLU A 201 -8.45 -10.16 1.07
CA GLU A 201 -8.28 -11.44 0.39
C GLU A 201 -9.22 -12.51 0.94
N ALA A 202 -9.71 -13.37 0.05
CA ALA A 202 -10.51 -14.54 0.41
C ALA A 202 -9.58 -15.68 0.88
N VAL A 203 -9.12 -15.58 2.13
CA VAL A 203 -8.17 -16.52 2.74
C VAL A 203 -8.74 -17.91 3.00
N GLY A 204 -10.07 -18.05 2.94
CA GLY A 204 -10.72 -19.31 3.29
C GLY A 204 -10.71 -19.51 4.80
N VAL A 205 -10.57 -20.77 5.21
CA VAL A 205 -10.50 -21.13 6.62
C VAL A 205 -9.06 -21.01 7.10
N LEU A 206 -8.79 -20.10 8.03
CA LEU A 206 -7.49 -20.11 8.71
C LEU A 206 -7.37 -21.35 9.58
N MET A 207 -6.20 -22.00 9.49
CA MET A 207 -5.84 -23.22 10.20
C MET A 207 -4.58 -22.95 11.01
N THR A 208 -4.54 -21.80 11.68
CA THR A 208 -3.40 -21.38 12.50
C THR A 208 -3.10 -22.46 13.55
N HIS A 209 -1.87 -22.94 13.53
CA HIS A 209 -1.44 -23.99 14.45
C HIS A 209 -1.19 -23.42 15.85
N ASP A 210 -1.52 -24.21 16.84
CA ASP A 210 -1.32 -23.96 18.26
C ASP A 210 -0.06 -24.63 18.83
N PHE A 211 0.57 -25.53 18.06
CA PHE A 211 1.81 -26.22 18.42
C PHE A 211 2.81 -26.24 17.26
N SER A 212 4.09 -26.42 17.61
CA SER A 212 5.19 -26.73 16.69
C SER A 212 4.90 -27.96 15.82
N GLU A 213 5.66 -28.16 14.75
CA GLU A 213 5.44 -29.21 13.74
C GLU A 213 5.43 -30.65 14.29
N ASN A 214 6.12 -30.85 15.40
CA ASN A 214 6.22 -32.11 16.11
C ASN A 214 5.29 -32.21 17.33
N TRP A 215 4.43 -31.20 17.56
CA TRP A 215 3.46 -31.14 18.68
C TRP A 215 4.12 -31.12 20.07
N GLU A 216 5.33 -30.57 20.18
CA GLU A 216 6.10 -30.56 21.43
C GLU A 216 6.06 -29.20 22.14
N ILE A 217 5.92 -28.10 21.41
CA ILE A 217 5.97 -26.74 21.93
C ILE A 217 4.65 -26.05 21.61
N GLU A 218 3.96 -25.57 22.65
CA GLU A 218 2.77 -24.73 22.52
C GLU A 218 3.17 -23.35 22.03
N LEU A 219 2.45 -22.81 21.04
CA LEU A 219 2.82 -21.58 20.36
C LEU A 219 2.20 -20.36 21.05
N PRO A 220 3.03 -19.35 21.34
CA PRO A 220 2.56 -18.11 21.95
C PRO A 220 2.11 -17.09 20.90
N PHE A 221 1.47 -16.03 21.36
CA PHE A 221 1.50 -14.75 20.66
C PHE A 221 2.90 -14.18 20.64
N VAL A 222 3.28 -13.52 19.56
CA VAL A 222 4.59 -12.90 19.40
C VAL A 222 4.41 -11.45 18.96
N VAL A 223 5.14 -10.52 19.58
CA VAL A 223 5.24 -9.12 19.15
C VAL A 223 6.64 -8.93 18.57
N GLY A 224 6.74 -8.39 17.35
CA GLY A 224 8.02 -8.09 16.71
C GLY A 224 8.69 -9.25 15.96
N ASN A 225 8.09 -10.44 15.91
CA ASN A 225 8.68 -11.63 15.26
C ASN A 225 7.60 -12.72 14.96
N GLN A 226 7.97 -13.82 14.31
CA GLN A 226 7.08 -14.94 13.95
C GLN A 226 7.59 -16.28 14.51
N ASN A 227 6.67 -17.22 14.78
CA ASN A 227 7.06 -18.57 15.16
C ASN A 227 7.49 -19.38 13.93
N ASN A 228 8.68 -20.00 13.98
CA ASN A 228 9.10 -21.00 13.00
C ASN A 228 8.41 -22.34 13.23
N ALA A 229 8.62 -23.27 12.29
CA ALA A 229 8.02 -24.60 12.33
C ALA A 229 8.33 -25.37 13.62
N ASP A 230 9.53 -25.19 14.16
CA ASP A 230 10.00 -25.81 15.40
C ASP A 230 9.50 -25.10 16.67
N GLY A 231 8.78 -23.99 16.54
CA GLY A 231 8.23 -23.18 17.64
C GLY A 231 9.18 -22.10 18.19
N PHE A 232 10.38 -21.98 17.64
CA PHE A 232 11.35 -20.94 18.01
C PHE A 232 11.32 -19.77 17.03
N ARG A 233 11.97 -18.67 17.39
CA ARG A 233 12.06 -17.43 16.62
C ARG A 233 13.49 -17.20 16.16
N THR A 234 13.67 -16.53 15.02
CA THR A 234 14.97 -16.14 14.45
C THR A 234 14.90 -14.67 14.05
N ASP A 235 16.03 -14.04 13.78
CA ASP A 235 16.04 -12.62 13.34
C ASP A 235 15.36 -12.43 11.98
N ASP A 236 15.06 -13.51 11.25
CA ASP A 236 14.34 -13.46 9.98
C ASP A 236 12.93 -12.86 10.20
N LEU A 237 12.67 -11.71 9.56
CA LEU A 237 11.39 -10.96 9.63
C LEU A 237 11.10 -10.30 10.99
N SER A 238 12.13 -10.10 11.80
CA SER A 238 12.00 -9.25 13.00
C SER A 238 11.60 -7.84 12.60
N GLY A 239 10.70 -7.24 13.37
CA GLY A 239 10.35 -5.84 13.16
C GLY A 239 11.47 -4.91 13.63
N SER A 240 11.91 -3.98 12.80
CA SER A 240 12.77 -2.85 13.16
C SER A 240 11.94 -1.57 13.25
N MET A 241 11.05 -1.50 14.25
CA MET A 241 10.06 -0.44 14.38
C MET A 241 9.79 -0.09 15.85
N THR A 242 9.10 1.03 16.09
CA THR A 242 8.59 1.37 17.42
C THR A 242 7.09 1.11 17.49
N ILE A 243 6.63 0.35 18.49
CA ILE A 243 5.21 -0.01 18.66
C ILE A 243 4.67 0.68 19.91
N ALA A 244 3.66 1.54 19.75
CA ALA A 244 3.02 2.24 20.86
C ALA A 244 1.87 1.45 21.47
N ARG A 245 1.03 0.84 20.62
CA ARG A 245 -0.16 0.11 21.05
C ARG A 245 -0.39 -1.13 20.20
N ILE A 246 -0.90 -2.20 20.80
CA ILE A 246 -1.49 -3.35 20.12
C ILE A 246 -2.78 -3.73 20.84
N ARG A 247 -3.87 -3.87 20.08
CA ARG A 247 -5.15 -4.42 20.54
C ARG A 247 -5.52 -5.64 19.71
N VAL A 248 -5.94 -6.72 20.37
CA VAL A 248 -6.44 -7.94 19.71
C VAL A 248 -7.84 -8.24 20.22
N HIS A 249 -8.81 -8.24 19.30
CA HIS A 249 -10.22 -8.47 19.58
C HIS A 249 -10.63 -9.89 19.18
N ASP A 250 -11.61 -10.45 19.90
CA ASP A 250 -12.22 -11.76 19.62
C ASP A 250 -13.34 -11.71 18.56
N VAL A 251 -13.44 -10.61 17.83
CA VAL A 251 -14.39 -10.39 16.74
C VAL A 251 -13.70 -9.71 15.56
N ALA A 252 -14.28 -9.82 14.37
CA ALA A 252 -13.94 -8.96 13.24
C ALA A 252 -14.69 -7.64 13.40
N LEU A 253 -13.97 -6.55 13.70
CA LEU A 253 -14.52 -5.20 13.76
C LEU A 253 -14.96 -4.76 12.36
N THR A 254 -15.99 -3.93 12.32
CA THR A 254 -16.45 -3.31 11.08
C THR A 254 -15.52 -2.17 10.68
N GLU A 255 -15.49 -1.82 9.39
CA GLU A 255 -14.74 -0.68 8.88
C GLU A 255 -15.06 0.64 9.61
N ALA A 256 -16.32 0.86 9.99
CA ALA A 256 -16.72 2.03 10.77
C ALA A 256 -16.16 2.01 12.20
N GLU A 257 -16.01 0.83 12.82
CA GLU A 257 -15.38 0.70 14.13
C GLU A 257 -13.87 0.93 14.05
N ILE A 258 -13.22 0.41 13.00
CA ILE A 258 -11.79 0.64 12.73
C ILE A 258 -11.50 2.13 12.50
N SER A 259 -12.29 2.78 11.64
CA SER A 259 -12.17 4.22 11.36
C SER A 259 -12.40 5.06 12.61
N ALA A 260 -13.39 4.69 13.44
CA ALA A 260 -13.64 5.37 14.72
C ALA A 260 -12.51 5.15 15.74
N ALA A 261 -11.90 3.96 15.79
CA ALA A 261 -10.77 3.66 16.65
C ALA A 261 -9.53 4.47 16.27
N PHE A 262 -9.26 4.61 14.96
CA PHE A 262 -8.24 5.53 14.44
C PHE A 262 -8.51 6.97 14.87
N GLY A 263 -9.67 7.53 14.51
CA GLY A 263 -9.99 8.94 14.77
C GLY A 263 -10.02 9.32 16.25
N ALA A 264 -10.32 8.36 17.14
CA ALA A 264 -10.28 8.59 18.59
C ALA A 264 -8.85 8.76 19.15
N GLU A 265 -7.84 8.27 18.43
CA GLU A 265 -6.45 8.27 18.88
C GLU A 265 -5.54 9.13 18.00
N ALA A 266 -5.94 9.40 16.75
CA ALA A 266 -5.12 10.03 15.71
C ALA A 266 -4.40 11.30 16.20
N GLU A 267 -5.10 12.19 16.91
CA GLU A 267 -4.54 13.42 17.49
C GLU A 267 -3.33 13.15 18.40
N GLN A 268 -3.41 12.11 19.25
CA GLN A 268 -2.30 11.76 20.14
C GLN A 268 -1.04 11.38 19.34
N PHE A 269 -1.22 10.82 18.15
CA PHE A 269 -0.15 10.36 17.26
C PHE A 269 0.20 11.37 16.17
N GLY A 270 -0.27 12.62 16.30
CA GLY A 270 -0.05 13.69 15.35
C GLY A 270 -0.92 13.62 14.11
N LEU A 271 -1.77 12.59 13.94
CA LEU A 271 -2.57 12.36 12.72
C LEU A 271 -4.01 12.84 12.83
N GLY A 272 -4.32 13.59 13.88
CA GLY A 272 -5.64 14.16 14.06
C GLY A 272 -5.97 15.11 12.92
N ASP A 273 -7.26 15.32 12.70
CA ASP A 273 -7.83 16.40 11.90
C ASP A 273 -8.97 16.97 12.76
N PRO A 274 -8.64 17.81 13.77
CA PRO A 274 -9.58 18.16 14.84
C PRO A 274 -10.75 19.04 14.38
N ASP A 275 -10.58 19.79 13.31
CA ASP A 275 -11.61 20.65 12.72
C ASP A 275 -12.26 20.06 11.46
N GLY A 276 -11.71 18.98 10.91
CA GLY A 276 -12.31 18.13 9.89
C GLY A 276 -12.19 18.72 8.49
N ASP A 277 -11.11 19.46 8.19
CA ASP A 277 -10.90 20.11 6.91
C ASP A 277 -10.11 19.27 5.89
N GLY A 278 -9.57 18.14 6.34
CA GLY A 278 -8.81 17.19 5.53
C GLY A 278 -7.29 17.35 5.62
N MET A 279 -6.77 18.35 6.35
CA MET A 279 -5.37 18.47 6.70
C MET A 279 -5.12 17.85 8.09
N PRO A 280 -4.04 17.08 8.27
CA PRO A 280 -3.73 16.52 9.57
C PRO A 280 -2.91 17.49 10.42
N SER A 281 -3.10 17.46 11.74
CA SER A 281 -2.46 18.38 12.68
C SER A 281 -0.94 18.38 12.64
N TRP A 282 -0.30 17.25 12.30
CA TRP A 282 1.15 17.21 12.12
C TRP A 282 1.60 18.10 10.97
N PHE A 283 0.83 18.15 9.88
CA PHE A 283 1.13 18.96 8.70
C PHE A 283 0.89 20.43 9.00
N GLU A 284 -0.27 20.76 9.57
CA GLU A 284 -0.61 22.13 9.95
C GLU A 284 0.39 22.70 10.98
N SER A 285 0.89 21.87 11.88
CA SER A 285 1.92 22.28 12.85
C SER A 285 3.29 22.60 12.22
N LEU A 286 3.53 22.28 10.95
CA LEU A 286 4.75 22.68 10.23
C LEU A 286 4.76 24.17 9.88
N TYR A 287 3.56 24.76 9.72
CA TYR A 287 3.40 26.12 9.21
C TYR A 287 2.78 27.01 10.30
N GLU A 288 3.42 28.14 10.62
CA GLU A 288 2.94 29.03 11.70
C GLU A 288 1.56 29.67 11.41
N PHE A 289 1.09 29.61 10.16
CA PHE A 289 -0.15 30.21 9.69
C PHE A 289 -1.30 29.21 9.51
N LEU A 290 -1.04 27.90 9.67
CA LEU A 290 -2.10 26.88 9.76
C LEU A 290 -2.43 26.63 11.24
N ASP A 291 -3.71 26.48 11.56
CA ASP A 291 -4.24 26.21 12.89
C ASP A 291 -5.08 24.92 12.85
N PRO A 292 -4.64 23.82 13.49
CA PRO A 292 -5.36 22.53 13.57
C PRO A 292 -6.78 22.54 14.14
N PHE A 293 -7.30 23.71 14.47
CA PHE A 293 -8.63 23.93 15.02
C PHE A 293 -9.44 24.99 14.25
N ASP A 294 -8.94 25.49 13.12
CA ASP A 294 -9.61 26.43 12.22
C ASP A 294 -9.63 25.99 10.74
N ALA A 295 -10.53 25.06 10.44
CA ALA A 295 -10.88 24.53 9.11
C ALA A 295 -11.05 25.52 7.94
N SER A 296 -11.04 26.82 8.19
CA SER A 296 -11.12 27.83 7.13
C SER A 296 -9.79 28.09 6.44
N ASP A 297 -8.66 27.80 7.09
CA ASP A 297 -7.33 27.99 6.51
C ASP A 297 -6.98 26.95 5.43
N ALA A 298 -7.51 25.72 5.46
CA ALA A 298 -7.44 24.75 4.34
C ALA A 298 -7.88 25.34 3.00
N ALA A 299 -8.81 26.30 3.03
CA ALA A 299 -9.36 26.94 1.84
C ALA A 299 -8.65 28.25 1.46
N GLU A 300 -7.68 28.70 2.26
CA GLU A 300 -6.82 29.83 1.92
C GLU A 300 -5.72 29.38 0.94
N ASP A 301 -5.22 30.34 0.18
CA ASP A 301 -4.15 30.19 -0.81
C ASP A 301 -3.06 31.16 -0.33
N PHE A 302 -2.10 30.61 0.40
CA PHE A 302 -1.20 31.43 1.22
C PHE A 302 -0.14 32.12 0.36
N ASP A 303 0.45 31.42 -0.59
CA ASP A 303 1.49 31.92 -1.48
C ASP A 303 0.96 32.59 -2.77
N ASN A 304 -0.33 32.42 -3.07
CA ASN A 304 -1.08 33.02 -4.18
C ASN A 304 -0.71 32.46 -5.56
N ASP A 305 -0.42 31.17 -5.64
CA ASP A 305 -0.12 30.45 -6.87
C ASP A 305 -1.38 29.87 -7.57
N GLY A 306 -2.50 29.78 -6.83
CA GLY A 306 -3.79 29.28 -7.32
C GLY A 306 -4.19 27.90 -6.78
N LEU A 307 -3.33 27.21 -6.04
CA LEU A 307 -3.68 26.12 -5.15
C LEU A 307 -4.07 26.67 -3.78
N ASN A 308 -4.93 25.95 -3.06
CA ASN A 308 -5.17 26.26 -1.65
C ASN A 308 -4.39 25.29 -0.78
N ASN A 309 -4.23 25.61 0.50
CA ASN A 309 -3.42 24.84 1.44
C ASN A 309 -3.77 23.34 1.45
N LEU A 310 -5.07 23.01 1.34
CA LEU A 310 -5.50 21.61 1.22
C LEU A 310 -5.12 20.96 -0.12
N ALA A 311 -5.20 21.69 -1.24
CA ALA A 311 -4.78 21.19 -2.54
C ALA A 311 -3.26 20.96 -2.57
N GLU A 312 -2.48 21.86 -1.98
CA GLU A 312 -1.03 21.72 -1.84
C GLU A 312 -0.67 20.50 -0.99
N TYR A 313 -1.32 20.33 0.17
CA TYR A 313 -1.17 19.12 0.99
C TYR A 313 -1.45 17.82 0.19
N ASN A 314 -2.48 17.83 -0.66
CA ASN A 314 -2.83 16.67 -1.49
C ASN A 314 -1.88 16.47 -2.68
N ALA A 315 -1.29 17.55 -3.21
CA ALA A 315 -0.29 17.50 -4.27
C ALA A 315 1.12 17.16 -3.74
N GLY A 316 1.35 17.37 -2.44
CA GLY A 316 2.66 17.18 -1.81
C GLY A 316 3.59 18.40 -1.98
N THR A 317 3.04 19.55 -2.34
CA THR A 317 3.76 20.81 -2.55
C THR A 317 3.91 21.62 -1.26
N GLU A 318 4.73 22.68 -1.31
CA GLU A 318 5.04 23.55 -0.16
C GLU A 318 4.06 24.73 -0.04
N VAL A 319 3.23 24.75 1.02
CA VAL A 319 2.15 25.74 1.26
C VAL A 319 2.60 27.21 1.25
N ASP A 320 3.89 27.46 1.45
CA ASP A 320 4.48 28.80 1.49
C ASP A 320 5.46 29.08 0.34
N ASN A 321 5.48 28.24 -0.68
CA ASN A 321 6.36 28.36 -1.84
C ASN A 321 5.60 28.09 -3.16
N PRO A 322 5.38 29.11 -4.00
CA PRO A 322 4.51 29.02 -5.18
C PRO A 322 5.12 28.27 -6.38
N ASP A 323 6.25 27.59 -6.20
CA ASP A 323 7.07 26.93 -7.22
C ASP A 323 7.99 25.95 -6.46
N THR A 324 7.45 24.77 -6.16
CA THR A 324 8.01 23.80 -5.22
C THR A 324 9.30 23.17 -5.77
N ASP A 325 9.34 22.86 -7.07
CA ASP A 325 10.52 22.25 -7.70
C ASP A 325 11.54 23.26 -8.24
N GLY A 326 11.14 24.53 -8.41
CA GLY A 326 12.00 25.66 -8.71
C GLY A 326 12.32 25.82 -10.20
N ASP A 327 11.48 25.32 -11.09
CA ASP A 327 11.67 25.33 -12.55
C ASP A 327 11.17 26.64 -13.22
N GLY A 328 10.41 27.44 -12.47
CA GLY A 328 9.88 28.73 -12.89
C GLY A 328 8.45 28.73 -13.44
N MET A 329 7.78 27.58 -13.44
CA MET A 329 6.33 27.42 -13.45
C MET A 329 5.84 27.34 -12.00
N SER A 330 4.61 27.81 -11.72
CA SER A 330 4.06 27.70 -10.36
C SER A 330 3.24 26.43 -10.21
N ASP A 331 3.22 25.82 -9.02
CA ASP A 331 2.52 24.54 -8.77
C ASP A 331 1.06 24.58 -9.25
N GLY A 332 0.36 25.69 -9.00
CA GLY A 332 -1.00 25.91 -9.46
C GLY A 332 -1.17 26.00 -10.98
N ASP A 333 -0.18 26.55 -11.69
CA ASP A 333 -0.17 26.57 -13.16
C ASP A 333 0.17 25.16 -13.71
N GLU A 334 1.08 24.43 -13.06
CA GLU A 334 1.47 23.06 -13.45
C GLU A 334 0.32 22.08 -13.31
N VAL A 335 -0.34 22.07 -12.14
CA VAL A 335 -1.55 21.27 -11.90
C VAL A 335 -2.66 21.62 -12.92
N ALA A 336 -2.76 22.90 -13.32
CA ALA A 336 -3.72 23.33 -14.34
C ALA A 336 -3.33 22.89 -15.77
N ALA A 337 -2.04 22.80 -16.07
CA ALA A 337 -1.50 22.31 -17.34
C ALA A 337 -1.50 20.77 -17.43
N GLY A 338 -1.44 20.09 -16.28
CA GLY A 338 -1.32 18.65 -16.17
C GLY A 338 0.13 18.16 -16.05
N SER A 339 1.09 19.05 -15.80
CA SER A 339 2.45 18.70 -15.38
C SER A 339 2.51 18.32 -13.89
N ASP A 340 3.66 17.80 -13.44
CA ASP A 340 3.91 17.36 -12.07
C ASP A 340 4.69 18.46 -11.29
N PRO A 341 4.06 19.14 -10.32
CA PRO A 341 4.68 20.26 -9.57
C PRO A 341 5.85 19.87 -8.64
N LEU A 342 6.30 18.61 -8.72
CA LEU A 342 7.42 18.06 -7.97
C LEU A 342 8.54 17.57 -8.90
N ASP A 343 8.38 17.73 -10.23
CA ASP A 343 9.33 17.29 -11.24
C ASP A 343 9.60 18.42 -12.26
N PRO A 344 10.78 19.07 -12.21
CA PRO A 344 11.04 20.27 -12.99
C PRO A 344 11.16 20.05 -14.51
N ASP A 345 10.93 18.82 -15.00
CA ASP A 345 10.97 18.38 -16.41
C ASP A 345 10.02 17.15 -16.51
N THR A 346 8.71 17.42 -16.53
CA THR A 346 7.65 16.41 -16.37
C THR A 346 7.74 15.29 -17.41
N ASP A 347 8.10 15.62 -18.65
CA ASP A 347 8.16 14.64 -19.73
C ASP A 347 9.55 14.06 -19.98
N GLY A 348 10.58 14.63 -19.35
CA GLY A 348 11.95 14.15 -19.36
C GLY A 348 12.68 14.35 -20.68
N ASP A 349 12.33 15.37 -21.48
CA ASP A 349 13.01 15.69 -22.74
C ASP A 349 14.25 16.60 -22.58
N GLY A 350 14.39 17.22 -21.40
CA GLY A 350 15.50 18.08 -21.02
C GLY A 350 15.24 19.58 -21.14
N LEU A 351 14.02 20.01 -21.47
CA LEU A 351 13.51 21.35 -21.19
C LEU A 351 12.77 21.33 -19.84
N GLU A 352 12.93 22.40 -19.04
CA GLU A 352 12.16 22.56 -17.81
C GLU A 352 10.73 23.02 -18.16
N ASP A 353 9.69 22.61 -17.42
CA ASP A 353 8.29 22.91 -17.74
C ASP A 353 8.04 24.44 -17.82
N GLY A 354 8.69 25.20 -16.92
CA GLY A 354 8.72 26.66 -16.95
C GLY A 354 9.39 27.25 -18.20
N GLU A 355 10.42 26.60 -18.76
CA GLU A 355 11.04 26.99 -20.03
C GLU A 355 10.08 26.73 -21.20
N GLU A 356 9.41 25.57 -21.19
CA GLU A 356 8.47 25.14 -22.21
C GLU A 356 7.27 26.07 -22.36
N VAL A 357 6.65 26.46 -21.24
CA VAL A 357 5.59 27.48 -21.26
C VAL A 357 6.06 28.79 -21.87
N GLY A 358 7.33 29.17 -21.64
CA GLY A 358 7.97 30.32 -22.25
C GLY A 358 8.15 30.22 -23.77
N LEU A 359 8.34 28.99 -24.27
CA LEU A 359 8.48 28.66 -25.69
C LEU A 359 7.14 28.41 -26.39
N GLY A 360 6.10 28.10 -25.62
CA GLY A 360 4.76 27.75 -26.10
C GLY A 360 4.60 26.26 -26.43
N THR A 361 5.50 25.42 -25.93
CA THR A 361 5.43 23.95 -25.99
C THR A 361 4.54 23.42 -24.85
N ASP A 362 4.29 22.12 -24.83
CA ASP A 362 3.42 21.41 -23.90
C ASP A 362 4.28 20.59 -22.93
N PRO A 363 4.37 20.96 -21.65
CA PRO A 363 5.29 20.36 -20.68
C PRO A 363 5.04 18.87 -20.36
N THR A 364 3.96 18.31 -20.93
CA THR A 364 3.62 16.90 -20.78
C THR A 364 4.01 16.06 -22.00
N LYS A 365 4.69 16.67 -22.98
CA LYS A 365 5.00 16.04 -24.27
C LYS A 365 6.33 16.49 -24.85
N GLN A 366 7.24 15.52 -24.88
CA GLN A 366 8.55 15.67 -25.54
C GLN A 366 8.50 16.18 -26.99
N ASP A 367 7.36 16.00 -27.69
CA ASP A 367 7.08 16.47 -29.05
C ASP A 367 5.69 17.13 -29.03
N SER A 368 5.69 18.46 -28.93
CA SER A 368 4.48 19.26 -28.71
C SER A 368 3.51 19.24 -29.89
N ASP A 369 4.04 19.26 -31.11
CA ASP A 369 3.23 19.35 -32.33
C ASP A 369 2.97 18.01 -33.03
N GLY A 370 3.68 16.97 -32.62
CA GLY A 370 3.52 15.58 -33.05
C GLY A 370 4.08 15.28 -34.43
N ASP A 371 5.07 16.03 -34.91
CA ASP A 371 5.71 15.80 -36.21
C ASP A 371 6.85 14.75 -36.18
N GLY A 372 7.25 14.35 -34.97
CA GLY A 372 8.27 13.34 -34.72
C GLY A 372 9.66 13.89 -34.42
N TYR A 373 9.80 15.14 -34.00
CA TYR A 373 11.03 15.70 -33.43
C TYR A 373 10.73 16.25 -32.04
N SER A 374 11.67 16.08 -31.10
CA SER A 374 11.45 16.64 -29.77
C SER A 374 11.65 18.15 -29.75
N ASP A 375 10.97 18.84 -28.84
CA ASP A 375 11.01 20.30 -28.72
C ASP A 375 12.44 20.86 -28.56
N PRO A 376 13.32 20.33 -27.68
CA PRO A 376 14.70 20.79 -27.58
C PRO A 376 15.49 20.52 -28.87
N PHE A 377 15.18 19.44 -29.60
CA PHE A 377 15.83 19.15 -30.87
C PHE A 377 15.46 20.16 -31.93
N GLU A 378 14.20 20.55 -32.00
CA GLU A 378 13.71 21.56 -32.94
C GLU A 378 14.33 22.92 -32.69
N ILE A 379 14.44 23.33 -31.43
CA ILE A 379 15.09 24.57 -31.01
C ILE A 379 16.56 24.58 -31.46
N ASP A 380 17.29 23.49 -31.20
CA ASP A 380 18.70 23.34 -31.59
C ASP A 380 18.89 23.40 -33.13
N TRP A 381 17.90 22.94 -33.89
CA TRP A 381 17.91 22.92 -35.35
C TRP A 381 17.17 24.08 -36.01
N LEU A 382 16.73 25.07 -35.22
CA LEU A 382 16.06 26.29 -35.66
C LEU A 382 14.76 26.01 -36.44
N SER A 383 14.04 24.95 -36.08
CA SER A 383 12.64 24.75 -36.44
C SER A 383 11.70 25.31 -35.36
N ASP A 384 10.38 25.16 -35.55
CA ASP A 384 9.37 25.75 -34.66
C ASP A 384 8.63 24.60 -34.00
N PRO A 385 8.86 24.34 -32.69
CA PRO A 385 8.33 23.16 -31.99
C PRO A 385 6.79 23.16 -31.81
N THR A 386 6.12 24.18 -32.35
CA THR A 386 4.66 24.36 -32.23
C THR A 386 3.94 24.26 -33.58
N ASP A 387 4.67 24.01 -34.68
CA ASP A 387 4.10 23.89 -36.03
C ASP A 387 4.59 22.61 -36.72
N VAL A 388 3.69 21.62 -36.78
CA VAL A 388 3.88 20.30 -37.40
C VAL A 388 4.42 20.30 -38.86
N ASN A 389 4.48 21.47 -39.51
CA ASN A 389 5.03 21.65 -40.86
C ASN A 389 6.45 22.24 -40.88
N SER A 390 6.97 22.65 -39.73
CA SER A 390 8.27 23.27 -39.52
C SER A 390 9.25 22.21 -39.05
N VAL A 391 9.70 21.33 -39.95
CA VAL A 391 10.65 20.27 -39.58
C VAL A 391 12.12 20.73 -39.69
N PRO A 392 13.03 20.21 -38.84
CA PRO A 392 14.48 20.35 -39.01
C PRO A 392 14.97 20.00 -40.43
N THR A 393 15.79 20.87 -41.03
CA THR A 393 16.33 20.65 -42.39
C THR A 393 17.85 20.55 -42.41
N GLY A 394 18.38 19.76 -43.37
CA GLY A 394 19.83 19.61 -43.51
C GLY A 394 20.46 18.60 -42.55
N LEU A 395 19.64 17.76 -41.90
CA LEU A 395 20.11 16.63 -41.12
C LEU A 395 21.02 15.74 -42.00
N PRO A 396 22.28 15.50 -41.61
CA PRO A 396 23.12 14.54 -42.30
C PRO A 396 22.43 13.17 -42.23
N SER A 397 22.44 12.43 -43.36
CA SER A 397 21.85 11.10 -43.45
C SER A 397 22.68 10.06 -42.68
N SER A 398 22.75 10.19 -41.36
CA SER A 398 23.53 9.34 -40.48
C SER A 398 22.73 8.92 -39.27
N ILE A 399 22.56 7.61 -39.12
CA ILE A 399 22.20 6.98 -37.85
C ILE A 399 23.39 7.12 -36.89
N GLY A 400 23.16 7.77 -35.75
CA GLY A 400 24.07 7.75 -34.61
C GLY A 400 23.74 6.57 -33.68
N ILE A 401 24.74 5.75 -33.34
CA ILE A 401 24.63 4.75 -32.26
C ILE A 401 25.72 5.14 -31.25
N ASN A 402 25.35 5.60 -30.05
CA ASN A 402 26.30 5.93 -29.00
C ASN A 402 26.57 4.70 -28.12
N PHE A 403 27.84 4.39 -27.87
CA PHE A 403 28.26 3.39 -26.89
C PHE A 403 28.95 4.12 -25.73
N ILE A 404 28.26 4.33 -24.61
CA ILE A 404 28.88 4.92 -23.42
C ILE A 404 29.58 3.79 -22.65
N GLY A 405 30.90 3.72 -22.77
CA GLY A 405 31.73 2.77 -22.01
C GLY A 405 31.99 3.26 -20.59
N GLY A 406 31.25 2.72 -19.61
CA GLY A 406 31.62 2.80 -18.19
C GLY A 406 32.84 1.91 -17.92
N HIS A 407 34.05 2.46 -17.97
CA HIS A 407 35.26 1.70 -17.66
C HIS A 407 35.59 1.77 -16.16
N SER A 408 34.90 0.98 -15.33
CA SER A 408 35.48 0.38 -14.11
C SER A 408 34.60 -0.73 -13.50
N GLY A 409 34.86 -1.98 -13.90
CA GLY A 409 34.80 -3.18 -13.05
C GLY A 409 33.48 -3.56 -12.36
N THR A 410 32.82 -4.58 -12.93
CA THR A 410 31.91 -5.56 -12.28
C THR A 410 30.61 -5.07 -11.65
N ALA A 411 29.57 -4.98 -12.49
CA ALA A 411 28.16 -5.39 -12.29
C ALA A 411 27.25 -4.45 -13.10
N ALA A 412 26.17 -5.00 -13.66
CA ALA A 412 25.35 -4.45 -14.72
C ALA A 412 24.92 -2.98 -14.50
N GLY A 413 25.36 -2.09 -15.39
CA GLY A 413 24.83 -0.73 -15.48
C GLY A 413 23.50 -0.74 -16.25
N SER A 414 22.48 -0.14 -15.63
CA SER A 414 21.23 0.24 -16.28
C SER A 414 21.48 1.33 -17.34
N VAL A 415 20.66 1.31 -18.39
CA VAL A 415 20.57 2.37 -19.40
C VAL A 415 19.55 3.38 -18.89
N THR A 416 19.95 4.63 -18.65
CA THR A 416 19.02 5.67 -18.15
C THR A 416 19.27 7.03 -18.83
N GLY A 417 19.25 7.07 -20.17
CA GLY A 417 19.19 8.34 -20.92
C GLY A 417 20.09 8.42 -22.15
N VAL A 418 19.67 9.21 -23.14
CA VAL A 418 20.42 9.50 -24.37
C VAL A 418 20.76 10.98 -24.44
N ALA A 419 22.00 11.27 -24.85
CA ALA A 419 22.42 12.56 -25.38
C ALA A 419 23.05 12.33 -26.77
N GLY A 420 22.46 12.89 -27.84
CA GLY A 420 23.06 12.92 -29.18
C GLY A 420 22.12 13.08 -30.40
N VAL A 421 22.00 14.33 -30.90
CA VAL A 421 21.60 14.93 -32.22
C VAL A 421 20.76 14.15 -33.25
N GLN A 422 20.06 13.08 -32.91
CA GLN A 422 18.88 12.63 -33.64
C GLN A 422 18.06 11.69 -32.75
N GLU A 423 17.17 12.26 -31.93
CA GLU A 423 15.99 11.54 -31.47
C GLU A 423 15.24 11.08 -32.73
N GLN A 424 14.94 9.79 -32.82
CA GLN A 424 13.99 9.27 -33.78
C GLN A 424 12.86 8.69 -32.94
N PRO A 425 11.63 9.17 -33.07
CA PRO A 425 10.49 8.54 -32.44
C PRO A 425 10.48 7.05 -32.79
N ASN A 426 10.10 6.23 -31.81
CA ASN A 426 9.56 4.89 -32.06
C ASN A 426 10.58 3.79 -32.41
N TRP A 427 11.76 3.78 -31.78
CA TRP A 427 12.67 2.62 -31.76
C TRP A 427 12.63 1.91 -30.39
N ASN A 428 12.79 0.59 -30.38
CA ASN A 428 12.69 -0.22 -29.16
C ASN A 428 13.96 -0.16 -28.28
N ASN A 429 13.83 0.39 -27.06
CA ASN A 429 14.95 0.73 -26.16
C ASN A 429 15.55 -0.44 -25.34
N PHE A 430 15.24 -1.71 -25.65
CA PHE A 430 15.77 -2.84 -24.88
C PHE A 430 16.22 -4.00 -25.76
N ALA A 431 17.52 -4.31 -25.70
CA ALA A 431 18.03 -5.64 -26.00
C ALA A 431 18.37 -6.33 -24.67
N ASP A 432 17.92 -7.57 -24.49
CA ASP A 432 18.34 -8.44 -23.39
C ASP A 432 19.86 -8.72 -23.54
N LEU A 433 20.67 -7.93 -22.84
CA LEU A 433 22.13 -7.98 -22.89
C LEU A 433 22.74 -9.14 -22.07
N ASN A 434 21.92 -10.05 -21.56
CA ASN A 434 22.41 -11.23 -20.82
C ASN A 434 23.06 -12.31 -21.71
N ASN A 435 23.22 -12.05 -23.01
CA ASN A 435 23.83 -13.00 -23.93
C ASN A 435 25.15 -12.44 -24.51
N ALA A 436 26.29 -12.99 -24.05
CA ALA A 436 27.64 -12.56 -24.41
C ALA A 436 27.99 -12.72 -25.91
N THR A 437 27.11 -13.32 -26.70
CA THR A 437 27.21 -13.36 -28.17
C THR A 437 25.80 -13.26 -28.76
N GLY A 438 25.31 -12.04 -28.98
CA GLY A 438 24.04 -11.79 -29.67
C GLY A 438 24.22 -11.68 -31.18
N GLY A 439 23.54 -12.54 -31.94
CA GLY A 439 23.41 -12.42 -33.40
C GLY A 439 22.55 -11.22 -33.82
N PRO A 440 22.25 -11.04 -35.13
CA PRO A 440 21.54 -9.87 -35.63
C PRO A 440 20.16 -9.74 -34.96
N ALA A 441 20.00 -8.75 -34.09
CA ALA A 441 18.70 -8.35 -33.57
C ALA A 441 18.03 -7.47 -34.63
N ALA A 442 16.84 -7.87 -35.09
CA ALA A 442 16.05 -7.05 -35.98
C ALA A 442 15.56 -5.83 -35.21
N LEU A 443 15.71 -4.65 -35.81
CA LEU A 443 15.08 -3.44 -35.31
C LEU A 443 13.60 -3.52 -35.69
N ILE A 444 12.73 -3.27 -34.71
CA ILE A 444 11.28 -3.44 -34.82
C ILE A 444 10.65 -2.07 -34.58
N ASP A 445 9.66 -1.70 -35.40
CA ASP A 445 8.89 -0.46 -35.23
C ASP A 445 7.81 -0.57 -34.13
N ASP A 446 7.14 0.53 -33.83
CA ASP A 446 6.03 0.64 -32.86
C ASP A 446 4.82 -0.27 -33.17
N THR A 447 4.70 -0.79 -34.40
CA THR A 447 3.66 -1.75 -34.78
C THR A 447 4.04 -3.21 -34.52
N GLY A 448 5.27 -3.45 -34.05
CA GLY A 448 5.84 -4.80 -33.90
C GLY A 448 6.38 -5.37 -35.21
N THR A 449 6.58 -4.55 -36.25
CA THR A 449 7.03 -4.97 -37.58
C THR A 449 8.54 -4.81 -37.74
N ALA A 450 9.22 -5.83 -38.29
CA ALA A 450 10.65 -5.76 -38.55
C ALA A 450 10.96 -4.74 -39.66
N THR A 451 11.83 -3.77 -39.35
CA THR A 451 12.19 -2.68 -40.27
C THR A 451 13.12 -3.14 -41.41
N GLY A 452 13.63 -4.37 -41.33
CA GLY A 452 14.63 -4.91 -42.25
C GLY A 452 16.06 -4.47 -41.93
N ALA A 453 16.26 -3.61 -40.92
CA ALA A 453 17.57 -3.29 -40.36
C ALA A 453 17.92 -4.25 -39.20
N SER A 454 19.22 -4.51 -39.01
CA SER A 454 19.69 -5.37 -37.92
C SER A 454 20.95 -4.81 -37.26
N VAL A 455 21.01 -4.89 -35.94
CA VAL A 455 22.21 -4.56 -35.17
C VAL A 455 22.99 -5.83 -34.87
N THR A 456 24.30 -5.80 -35.08
CA THR A 456 25.23 -6.87 -34.67
C THR A 456 26.28 -6.27 -33.76
N TRP A 457 26.53 -6.91 -32.61
CA TRP A 457 27.61 -6.51 -31.70
C TRP A 457 28.57 -7.67 -31.45
N SER A 458 29.84 -7.34 -31.23
CA SER A 458 30.86 -8.30 -30.82
C SER A 458 31.66 -7.71 -29.66
N GLY A 459 31.47 -8.24 -28.46
CA GLY A 459 32.33 -7.98 -27.30
C GLY A 459 33.08 -9.25 -26.92
N ALA A 460 34.38 -9.14 -26.66
CA ALA A 460 35.12 -10.21 -25.98
C ALA A 460 34.76 -10.18 -24.48
N PRO A 461 34.70 -11.34 -23.80
CA PRO A 461 34.43 -11.42 -22.36
C PRO A 461 35.48 -10.70 -21.52
#